data_AF-A0A0D3IDS2-F1
#
_entry.id   AF-A0A0D3IDS2-F1
#
_cell.length_a   1.000
_cell.length_b   1.000
_cell.length_c   1.000
_cell.angle_alpha   90.00
_cell.angle_beta   90.00
_cell.angle_gamma   90.00
#
_symmetry.space_group_name_H-M   'P 1'
#
loop_
_entity.id
_entity.type
_entity.pdbx_description
1 polymer ?
#
loop_
_entity_poly.entity_id
_entity_poly.type
_entity_poly.pdbx_seq_one_letter_code
_entity_poly.pdbx_strand_id
1 'polypeptide(L)'
;KATRKGQWLNWGSCAAGEFAVEIQQRIDSSGTGSGLNALKMKCTDGTIIRSHTGFWGTWGDWARCPGQVAFDGFAIKNVDDTAANAVRMYCGSTMSASEVDAGMGVWSDKVSCPPGSAICGFRMRLEDDQGAIMNDIEMQCCTM
;
A
#
# COMPACT_ATOMS: atom_id res chain seq x y z
N LYS A 1 -6.91 -3.73 10.10
CA LYS A 1 -7.25 -2.29 9.91
C LYS A 1 -6.47 -1.53 10.95
N ALA A 2 -5.76 -0.47 10.58
CA ALA A 2 -5.24 0.49 11.55
C ALA A 2 -6.30 1.57 11.85
N THR A 3 -6.06 2.46 12.81
CA THR A 3 -7.10 3.28 13.48
C THR A 3 -8.10 3.96 12.52
N ARG A 4 -9.30 4.31 13.04
CA ARG A 4 -10.32 5.04 12.27
C ARG A 4 -10.06 6.56 12.14
N LYS A 5 -8.85 7.05 12.37
CA LYS A 5 -8.55 8.48 12.33
C LYS A 5 -8.05 8.93 10.95
N GLY A 6 -8.14 10.23 10.67
CA GLY A 6 -7.68 10.83 9.41
C GLY A 6 -8.73 10.83 8.29
N GLN A 7 -8.37 11.48 7.17
CA GLN A 7 -9.20 11.64 5.98
C GLN A 7 -8.74 10.68 4.87
N TRP A 8 -9.71 10.11 4.14
CA TRP A 8 -9.41 9.38 2.92
C TRP A 8 -8.99 10.35 1.84
N LEU A 9 -7.86 10.08 1.22
CA LEU A 9 -7.35 10.87 0.10
C LEU A 9 -7.93 10.37 -1.23
N ASN A 10 -7.59 11.08 -2.30
CA ASN A 10 -8.03 10.71 -3.64
C ASN A 10 -7.48 9.35 -4.06
N TRP A 11 -8.22 8.68 -4.93
CA TRP A 11 -7.78 7.44 -5.55
C TRP A 11 -6.62 7.70 -6.50
N GLY A 12 -5.58 6.85 -6.41
CA GLY A 12 -4.71 6.58 -7.54
C GLY A 12 -5.27 5.35 -8.27
N SER A 13 -5.60 5.50 -9.56
CA SER A 13 -6.22 4.43 -10.35
C SER A 13 -5.43 4.19 -11.63
N CYS A 14 -5.24 2.93 -11.98
CA CYS A 14 -4.75 2.51 -13.29
C CYS A 14 -5.78 2.83 -14.37
N ALA A 15 -5.35 2.85 -15.63
CA ALA A 15 -6.27 2.97 -16.76
C ALA A 15 -7.21 1.75 -16.83
N ALA A 16 -8.31 1.87 -17.58
CA ALA A 16 -9.25 0.77 -17.74
C ALA A 16 -8.56 -0.43 -18.40
N GLY A 17 -8.69 -1.60 -17.76
CA GLY A 17 -8.02 -2.84 -18.19
C GLY A 17 -6.59 -3.01 -17.67
N GLU A 18 -6.06 -2.06 -16.91
CA GLU A 18 -4.71 -2.10 -16.35
C GLU A 18 -4.75 -2.40 -14.83
N PHE A 19 -3.71 -3.08 -14.34
CA PHE A 19 -3.64 -3.56 -12.96
C PHE A 19 -2.31 -3.22 -12.29
N ALA A 20 -2.33 -3.04 -10.97
CA ALA A 20 -1.13 -2.81 -10.18
C ALA A 20 -0.28 -4.08 -10.10
N VAL A 21 0.99 -3.96 -10.46
CA VAL A 21 1.97 -5.08 -10.54
C VAL A 21 3.22 -4.85 -9.72
N GLU A 22 3.54 -3.59 -9.40
CA GLU A 22 4.66 -3.25 -8.52
C GLU A 22 4.24 -2.20 -7.51
N ILE A 23 4.81 -2.25 -6.30
CA ILE A 23 4.56 -1.29 -5.21
C ILE A 23 5.89 -0.71 -4.74
N GLN A 24 5.90 0.57 -4.37
CA GLN A 24 7.01 1.19 -3.67
C GLN A 24 6.48 1.93 -2.44
N GLN A 25 7.17 1.75 -1.32
CA GLN A 25 6.79 2.31 -0.02
C GLN A 25 7.72 3.47 0.34
N ARG A 26 7.16 4.56 0.85
CA ARG A 26 7.93 5.69 1.39
C ARG A 26 7.93 5.61 2.90
N ILE A 27 9.10 5.38 3.47
CA ILE A 27 9.23 5.06 4.88
C ILE A 27 10.14 6.05 5.58
N ASP A 28 9.72 6.49 6.76
CA ASP A 28 10.56 7.25 7.68
C ASP A 28 11.09 6.33 8.79
N SER A 29 12.41 6.16 8.83
CA SER A 29 13.12 5.34 9.83
C SER A 29 13.56 6.12 11.06
N SER A 30 13.17 7.39 11.21
CA SER A 30 13.52 8.27 12.33
C SER A 30 13.05 7.75 13.71
N GLY A 31 12.12 6.79 13.75
CA GLY A 31 11.74 6.06 14.96
C GLY A 31 10.81 6.83 15.92
N THR A 32 10.37 8.04 15.57
CA THR A 32 9.49 8.89 16.41
C THR A 32 8.03 8.90 15.99
N GLY A 33 7.65 8.22 14.90
CA GLY A 33 6.30 8.19 14.32
C GLY A 33 6.08 7.03 13.33
N SER A 34 4.92 7.00 12.68
CA SER A 34 4.52 5.94 11.73
C SER A 34 5.60 5.65 10.67
N GLY A 35 5.97 4.39 10.51
CA GLY A 35 6.99 3.99 9.55
C GLY A 35 6.58 4.30 8.11
N LEU A 36 5.32 4.11 7.75
CA LEU A 36 4.84 4.30 6.38
C LEU A 36 4.19 5.67 6.18
N ASN A 37 4.69 6.43 5.22
CA ASN A 37 4.25 7.81 4.95
C ASN A 37 3.52 7.93 3.61
N ALA A 38 3.86 7.10 2.62
CA ALA A 38 3.20 7.07 1.33
C ALA A 38 3.44 5.77 0.58
N LEU A 39 2.62 5.56 -0.44
CA LEU A 39 2.69 4.44 -1.36
C LEU A 39 2.56 4.94 -2.79
N LYS A 40 3.18 4.22 -3.71
CA LYS A 40 2.88 4.33 -5.14
C LYS A 40 2.92 2.95 -5.76
N MET A 41 2.10 2.76 -6.78
CA MET A 41 2.05 1.51 -7.51
C MET A 41 2.35 1.77 -8.99
N LYS A 42 2.93 0.78 -9.65
CA LYS A 42 3.10 0.75 -11.09
C LYS A 42 2.06 -0.19 -11.68
N CYS A 43 1.35 0.29 -12.69
CA CYS A 43 0.35 -0.46 -13.44
C CYS A 43 1.03 -1.28 -14.55
N THR A 44 0.28 -2.21 -15.16
CA THR A 44 0.72 -3.07 -16.26
C THR A 44 1.20 -2.29 -17.50
N ASP A 45 0.59 -1.13 -17.79
CA ASP A 45 1.01 -0.17 -18.82
C ASP A 45 2.27 0.65 -18.46
N GLY A 46 2.83 0.46 -17.26
CA GLY A 46 3.97 1.20 -16.74
C GLY A 46 3.62 2.54 -16.06
N THR A 47 2.34 2.95 -16.06
CA THR A 47 1.89 4.16 -15.38
C THR A 47 2.09 4.05 -13.87
N ILE A 48 2.52 5.14 -13.23
CA ILE A 48 2.70 5.18 -11.76
C ILE A 48 1.57 5.96 -11.11
N ILE A 49 0.79 5.27 -10.28
CA ILE A 49 -0.36 5.83 -9.55
C ILE A 49 0.00 6.12 -8.09
N ARG A 50 -0.63 7.17 -7.55
CA ARG A 50 -0.40 7.67 -6.18
C ARG A 50 -1.70 8.20 -5.60
N SER A 51 -1.95 7.94 -4.32
CA SER A 51 -3.01 8.62 -3.56
C SER A 51 -2.50 9.95 -2.96
N HIS A 52 -1.27 9.95 -2.46
CA HIS A 52 -0.51 11.13 -2.01
C HIS A 52 0.99 10.79 -1.99
N THR A 53 1.86 11.79 -1.89
CA THR A 53 3.33 11.59 -1.92
C THR A 53 3.97 11.46 -0.53
N GLY A 54 3.20 11.70 0.53
CA GLY A 54 3.68 11.78 1.91
C GLY A 54 4.54 13.01 2.14
N PHE A 55 4.84 13.31 3.40
CA PHE A 55 5.72 14.43 3.76
C PHE A 55 7.15 13.96 4.03
N TRP A 56 7.32 12.84 4.74
CA TRP A 56 8.62 12.41 5.27
C TRP A 56 9.09 11.06 4.72
N GLY A 57 10.33 10.69 5.05
CA GLY A 57 10.92 9.41 4.71
C GLY A 57 11.48 9.32 3.28
N THR A 58 12.04 8.15 2.99
CA THR A 58 12.68 7.80 1.71
C THR A 58 11.89 6.71 0.99
N TRP A 59 11.87 6.77 -0.34
CA TRP A 59 11.28 5.69 -1.14
C TRP A 59 12.24 4.50 -1.15
N GLY A 60 11.73 3.33 -0.76
CA GLY A 60 12.48 2.07 -0.85
C GLY A 60 12.55 1.53 -2.27
N ASP A 61 12.92 0.26 -2.43
CA ASP A 61 12.91 -0.41 -3.73
C ASP A 61 11.50 -0.79 -4.17
N TRP A 62 11.34 -1.03 -5.48
CA TRP A 62 10.10 -1.58 -6.02
C TRP A 62 9.97 -3.06 -5.66
N ALA A 63 8.83 -3.41 -5.08
CA ALA A 63 8.44 -4.77 -4.73
C ALA A 63 7.39 -5.29 -5.71
N ARG A 64 7.44 -6.59 -6.03
CA ARG A 64 6.52 -7.25 -6.97
C ARG A 64 6.45 -8.75 -6.74
N CYS A 65 5.38 -9.37 -7.19
CA CYS A 65 5.33 -10.83 -7.24
C CYS A 65 6.29 -11.37 -8.32
N PRO A 66 6.84 -12.59 -8.16
CA PRO A 66 7.54 -13.29 -9.22
C PRO A 66 6.70 -13.33 -10.50
N GLY A 67 7.32 -13.04 -11.65
CA GLY A 67 6.63 -13.05 -12.95
C GLY A 67 5.79 -11.80 -13.27
N GLN A 68 5.87 -10.72 -12.48
CA GLN A 68 5.12 -9.46 -12.72
C GLN A 68 3.60 -9.66 -12.82
N VAL A 69 3.06 -10.56 -11.97
CA VAL A 69 1.63 -10.81 -11.89
C VAL A 69 0.92 -9.68 -11.14
N ALA A 70 -0.30 -9.35 -11.55
CA ALA A 70 -1.14 -8.35 -10.90
C ALA A 70 -1.43 -8.73 -9.45
N PHE A 71 -1.45 -7.74 -8.57
CA PHE A 71 -1.81 -7.95 -7.18
C PHE A 71 -3.29 -8.26 -7.03
N ASP A 72 -3.62 -9.23 -6.18
CA ASP A 72 -4.99 -9.63 -5.86
C ASP A 72 -5.32 -9.52 -4.37
N GLY A 73 -4.37 -9.06 -3.56
CA GLY A 73 -4.60 -8.87 -2.14
C GLY A 73 -3.48 -8.14 -1.43
N PHE A 74 -3.74 -7.77 -0.19
CA PHE A 74 -2.80 -7.05 0.63
C PHE A 74 -2.96 -7.35 2.13
N ALA A 75 -1.93 -7.04 2.91
CA ALA A 75 -1.97 -6.97 4.36
C ALA A 75 -1.26 -5.70 4.84
N ILE A 76 -1.61 -5.19 6.01
CA ILE A 76 -0.97 -4.00 6.61
C ILE A 76 -0.26 -4.43 7.89
N LYS A 77 0.92 -3.88 8.16
CA LYS A 77 1.62 -4.03 9.43
C LYS A 77 1.42 -2.79 10.30
N ASN A 78 1.02 -2.97 11.54
CA ASN A 78 0.86 -1.89 12.53
C ASN A 78 1.05 -2.41 13.97
N VAL A 79 1.26 -1.50 14.93
CA VAL A 79 1.35 -1.81 16.37
C VAL A 79 0.03 -1.42 17.02
N ASP A 80 -0.70 -2.33 17.68
CA ASP A 80 -1.90 -2.03 18.49
C ASP A 80 -2.86 -1.02 17.86
N ASP A 81 -3.30 -1.29 16.62
CA ASP A 81 -4.17 -0.43 15.82
C ASP A 81 -3.63 0.96 15.50
N THR A 82 -2.41 1.32 15.88
CA THR A 82 -1.77 2.60 15.51
C THR A 82 -1.45 2.67 14.02
N ALA A 83 -0.65 3.66 13.63
CA ALA A 83 -0.28 3.93 12.25
C ALA A 83 0.31 2.72 11.50
N ALA A 84 0.10 2.72 10.19
CA ALA A 84 0.68 1.72 9.30
C ALA A 84 2.21 1.90 9.20
N ASN A 85 2.92 0.77 9.27
CA ASN A 85 4.37 0.70 9.21
C ASN A 85 4.87 0.03 7.92
N ALA A 86 4.06 -0.85 7.33
CA ALA A 86 4.34 -1.46 6.04
C ALA A 86 3.03 -1.98 5.41
N VAL A 87 3.04 -2.09 4.09
CA VAL A 87 2.03 -2.81 3.31
C VAL A 87 2.68 -4.00 2.63
N ARG A 88 1.95 -5.11 2.64
CA ARG A 88 2.29 -6.32 1.93
C ARG A 88 1.33 -6.58 0.80
N MET A 89 1.85 -6.94 -0.37
CA MET A 89 1.04 -7.27 -1.54
C MET A 89 1.11 -8.77 -1.85
N TYR A 90 0.04 -9.29 -2.45
CA TYR A 90 -0.12 -10.69 -2.79
C TYR A 90 -0.58 -10.87 -4.24
N CYS A 91 -0.17 -11.99 -4.84
CA CYS A 91 -0.69 -12.54 -6.08
C CYS A 91 -1.04 -14.02 -5.83
N GLY A 92 -2.31 -14.30 -5.57
CA GLY A 92 -2.77 -15.57 -5.05
C GLY A 92 -2.23 -15.82 -3.64
N SER A 93 -1.56 -16.95 -3.44
CA SER A 93 -0.85 -17.28 -2.20
C SER A 93 0.57 -16.70 -2.13
N THR A 94 1.06 -16.09 -3.22
CA THR A 94 2.44 -15.59 -3.31
C THR A 94 2.53 -14.17 -2.80
N MET A 95 3.53 -13.87 -1.97
CA MET A 95 3.82 -12.52 -1.50
C MET A 95 4.73 -11.77 -2.48
N SER A 96 4.59 -10.44 -2.53
CA SER A 96 5.53 -9.60 -3.26
C SER A 96 6.91 -9.67 -2.63
N ALA A 97 7.96 -9.76 -3.46
CA ALA A 97 9.33 -9.82 -2.98
C ALA A 97 9.78 -8.44 -2.47
N SER A 98 10.50 -8.43 -1.34
CA SER A 98 11.22 -7.27 -0.81
C SER A 98 10.34 -6.07 -0.47
N GLU A 99 9.32 -6.28 0.35
CA GLU A 99 8.75 -5.16 1.08
C GLU A 99 9.77 -4.62 2.07
N VAL A 100 9.91 -3.30 2.08
CA VAL A 100 10.64 -2.63 3.15
C VAL A 100 9.80 -2.78 4.43
N ASP A 101 10.10 -3.81 5.21
CA ASP A 101 9.54 -4.03 6.54
C ASP A 101 10.29 -3.14 7.54
N ALA A 102 9.95 -1.85 7.55
CA ALA A 102 10.72 -0.86 8.29
C ALA A 102 10.31 -0.68 9.75
N GLY A 103 9.40 -1.48 10.28
CA GLY A 103 8.81 -1.17 11.57
C GLY A 103 8.41 -2.37 12.41
N MET A 104 8.22 -2.09 13.69
CA MET A 104 7.59 -3.00 14.63
C MET A 104 6.10 -3.19 14.28
N GLY A 105 5.48 -4.23 14.81
CA GLY A 105 4.05 -4.49 14.66
C GLY A 105 3.71 -5.87 14.17
N VAL A 106 2.41 -6.12 14.04
CA VAL A 106 1.82 -7.39 13.60
C VAL A 106 1.17 -7.17 12.24
N TRP A 107 1.30 -8.14 11.35
CA TRP A 107 0.60 -8.13 10.06
C TRP A 107 -0.88 -8.45 10.30
N SER A 108 -1.76 -7.69 9.67
CA SER A 108 -3.17 -8.03 9.56
C SER A 108 -3.37 -9.29 8.72
N ASP A 109 -4.57 -9.86 8.80
CA ASP A 109 -5.01 -10.87 7.84
C ASP A 109 -4.95 -10.32 6.40
N LYS A 110 -4.71 -11.22 5.44
CA LYS A 110 -4.78 -10.91 4.01
C LYS A 110 -6.21 -10.52 3.65
N VAL A 111 -6.37 -9.34 3.06
CA VAL A 111 -7.59 -8.95 2.34
C VAL A 111 -7.36 -9.24 0.86
N SER A 112 -8.26 -10.01 0.25
CA SER A 112 -8.18 -10.39 -1.17
C SER A 112 -9.30 -9.76 -1.97
N CYS A 113 -9.03 -9.45 -3.23
CA CYS A 113 -10.03 -9.15 -4.23
C CYS A 113 -10.91 -10.38 -4.51
N PRO A 114 -12.16 -10.19 -4.97
CA PRO A 114 -13.00 -11.29 -5.43
C PRO A 114 -12.33 -12.15 -6.52
N PRO A 115 -12.70 -13.43 -6.66
CA PRO A 115 -12.21 -14.28 -7.75
C PRO A 115 -12.40 -13.63 -9.13
N GLY A 116 -11.39 -13.69 -9.99
CA GLY A 116 -11.43 -13.07 -11.32
C GLY A 116 -11.21 -11.55 -11.34
N SER A 117 -10.69 -10.97 -10.26
CA SER A 117 -10.37 -9.54 -10.18
C SER A 117 -8.99 -9.29 -9.59
N ALA A 118 -8.39 -8.16 -9.96
CA ALA A 118 -7.09 -7.68 -9.47
C ALA A 118 -7.20 -6.23 -9.01
N ILE A 119 -6.18 -5.78 -8.27
CA ILE A 119 -6.06 -4.42 -7.79
C ILE A 119 -5.78 -3.50 -8.98
N CYS A 120 -6.65 -2.52 -9.19
CA CYS A 120 -6.56 -1.51 -10.25
C CYS A 120 -6.44 -0.09 -9.69
N GLY A 121 -6.39 0.06 -8.37
CA GLY A 121 -6.24 1.36 -7.73
C GLY A 121 -6.15 1.24 -6.22
N PHE A 122 -5.77 2.34 -5.57
CA PHE A 122 -5.74 2.43 -4.12
C PHE A 122 -5.97 3.86 -3.64
N ARG A 123 -6.40 3.99 -2.39
CA ARG A 123 -6.34 5.26 -1.65
C ARG A 123 -5.81 5.05 -0.26
N MET A 124 -5.16 6.06 0.27
CA MET A 124 -4.65 6.06 1.63
C MET A 124 -5.50 6.95 2.54
N ARG A 125 -5.45 6.65 3.83
CA ARG A 125 -6.03 7.46 4.89
C ARG A 125 -4.93 8.10 5.72
N LEU A 126 -4.94 9.43 5.81
CA LEU A 126 -3.89 10.23 6.45
C LEU A 126 -4.48 11.11 7.55
N GLU A 127 -3.77 11.27 8.66
CA GLU A 127 -4.06 12.35 9.64
C GLU A 127 -3.39 13.66 9.19
N ASP A 128 -4.19 14.72 9.05
CA ASP A 128 -3.72 16.12 9.08
C ASP A 128 -3.98 16.61 10.51
N ASP A 129 -3.00 17.10 11.28
CA ASP A 129 -2.55 18.49 11.17
C ASP A 129 -1.07 18.72 11.60
N GLN A 130 -0.30 17.69 11.93
CA GLN A 130 1.06 17.89 12.51
C GLN A 130 2.13 16.86 12.08
N GLY A 131 1.87 16.03 11.05
CA GLY A 131 2.93 15.18 10.47
C GLY A 131 2.50 13.86 9.82
N ALA A 132 1.65 13.89 8.79
CA ALA A 132 1.28 12.77 7.90
C ALA A 132 1.49 11.36 8.45
N ILE A 133 0.68 10.99 9.43
CA ILE A 133 0.62 9.62 9.87
C ILE A 133 -0.29 8.86 8.89
N MET A 134 0.25 7.85 8.20
CA MET A 134 -0.58 6.96 7.38
C MET A 134 -1.29 5.96 8.29
N ASN A 135 -2.61 5.99 8.29
CA ASN A 135 -3.42 5.11 9.12
C ASN A 135 -3.91 3.90 8.35
N ASP A 136 -4.48 4.07 7.18
CA ASP A 136 -5.15 2.95 6.51
C ASP A 136 -4.94 2.99 5.00
N ILE A 137 -5.13 1.85 4.35
CA ILE A 137 -5.14 1.74 2.90
C ILE A 137 -6.38 0.97 2.47
N GLU A 138 -6.98 1.44 1.39
CA GLU A 138 -8.05 0.77 0.70
C GLU A 138 -7.64 0.50 -0.74
N MET A 139 -7.88 -0.73 -1.20
CA MET A 139 -7.61 -1.16 -2.57
C MET A 139 -8.90 -1.20 -3.37
N GLN A 140 -8.82 -0.80 -4.63
CA GLN A 140 -9.88 -0.94 -5.61
C GLN A 140 -9.63 -2.20 -6.43
N CYS A 141 -10.61 -3.11 -6.48
CA CYS A 141 -10.56 -4.31 -7.31
C CYS A 141 -11.36 -4.09 -8.61
N CYS A 142 -10.76 -4.46 -9.75
CA CYS A 142 -11.40 -4.45 -11.06
C CYS A 142 -11.35 -5.86 -11.66
N THR A 143 -12.39 -6.23 -12.43
CA THR A 143 -12.44 -7.50 -13.17
C THR A 143 -11.30 -7.56 -14.19
N MET A 144 -10.63 -8.71 -14.25
CA MET A 144 -9.59 -9.01 -15.25
C MET A 144 -10.15 -9.31 -16.63
#